data_AF-A0A2V8DUP6-F1
#
_entry.id   AF-A0A2V8DUP6-F1
#
_cell.length_a   1.000
_cell.length_b   1.000
_cell.length_c   1.000
_cell.angle_alpha   90.00
_cell.angle_beta   90.00
_cell.angle_gamma   90.00
#
_symmetry.space_group_name_H-M   'P 1'
#
loop_
_entity.id
_entity.type
_entity.pdbx_description
1 polymer ?
#
loop_
_entity_poly.entity_id
_entity_poly.type
_entity_poly.pdbx_seq_one_letter_code
_entity_poly.pdbx_strand_id
1 'polypeptide(L)'
;MSKYIELHTASAFSFLQGASLPEALVERAAELGYPALALVDRDGVYGAPRFHKAALAAGIRPIIGAELTIAGPSSFTRGRESRLEAEGQRSCASAGGWGPPRDKESRESTLEAEGVRSSASAGGWGPPRSKESWLLPVLCESQEGYRNLSRLITTMKLRAPKGEGALGLEELEGLTRGLVAVVGRAVLDVGRYGVGGQLDR
;
A
#
# COMPACT_ATOMS: atom_id res chain seq x y z
N MET A 1 -22.54 -1.70 30.17
CA MET A 1 -21.74 -0.90 29.22
C MET A 1 -21.08 -1.84 28.23
N SER A 2 -21.33 -1.66 26.93
CA SER A 2 -20.66 -2.44 25.89
C SER A 2 -19.18 -2.07 25.86
N LYS A 3 -18.30 -3.06 26.06
CA LYS A 3 -16.85 -2.85 25.92
C LYS A 3 -16.54 -2.64 24.44
N TYR A 4 -15.93 -1.52 24.12
CA TYR A 4 -15.46 -1.21 22.77
C TYR A 4 -13.96 -1.49 22.66
N ILE A 5 -13.52 -1.95 21.49
CA ILE A 5 -12.13 -2.20 21.15
C ILE A 5 -11.91 -1.62 19.77
N GLU A 6 -10.93 -0.73 19.65
CA GLU A 6 -10.52 -0.17 18.36
C GLU A 6 -9.57 -1.17 17.66
N LEU A 7 -9.98 -1.64 16.49
CA LEU A 7 -9.24 -2.63 15.68
C LEU A 7 -8.56 -1.99 14.47
N HIS A 8 -8.75 -0.69 14.24
CA HIS A 8 -8.24 0.03 13.09
C HIS A 8 -7.66 1.41 13.48
N THR A 9 -6.53 1.41 14.20
CA THR A 9 -5.77 2.64 14.51
C THR A 9 -4.44 2.69 13.77
N ALA A 10 -4.12 3.84 13.17
CA ALA A 10 -2.81 4.12 12.59
C ALA A 10 -2.00 5.11 13.46
N SER A 11 -0.69 4.89 13.57
CA SER A 11 0.21 5.82 14.26
C SER A 11 0.95 6.73 13.29
N ALA A 12 1.74 7.67 13.82
CA ALA A 12 2.63 8.55 13.06
C ALA A 12 3.67 7.81 12.19
N PHE A 13 3.86 6.50 12.40
CA PHE A 13 4.67 5.66 11.51
C PHE A 13 3.98 5.39 10.16
N SER A 14 2.69 5.68 10.04
CA SER A 14 1.96 5.77 8.78
C SER A 14 2.19 7.16 8.17
N PHE A 15 3.26 7.30 7.38
CA PHE A 15 3.72 8.60 6.89
C PHE A 15 2.61 9.39 6.17
N LEU A 16 2.41 10.64 6.60
CA LEU A 16 1.36 11.54 6.10
C LEU A 16 -0.08 11.01 6.26
N GLN A 17 -0.30 9.97 7.06
CA GLN A 17 -1.63 9.38 7.32
C GLN A 17 -1.96 9.32 8.81
N GLY A 18 -0.96 9.14 9.68
CA GLY A 18 -1.13 9.19 11.13
C GLY A 18 -0.39 10.37 11.76
N ALA A 19 -0.95 10.92 12.83
CA ALA A 19 -0.38 12.04 13.58
C ALA A 19 0.08 11.63 15.00
N SER A 20 -0.59 10.65 15.60
CA SER A 20 -0.34 10.25 16.99
C SER A 20 0.78 9.23 17.11
N LEU A 21 1.68 9.43 18.07
CA LEU A 21 2.66 8.40 18.43
C LEU A 21 1.97 7.16 19.05
N PRO A 22 2.54 5.95 18.91
CA PRO A 22 1.98 4.75 19.52
C PRO A 22 1.72 4.88 21.02
N GLU A 23 2.60 5.56 21.75
CA GLU A 23 2.46 5.77 23.19
C GLU A 23 1.22 6.62 23.53
N ALA A 24 0.97 7.69 22.78
CA ALA A 24 -0.19 8.56 22.98
C ALA A 24 -1.51 7.84 22.65
N LEU A 25 -1.50 6.96 21.65
CA LEU A 25 -2.67 6.13 21.31
C LEU A 25 -3.02 5.17 22.46
N VAL A 26 -2.00 4.54 23.06
CA VAL A 26 -2.17 3.64 24.20
C VAL A 26 -2.64 4.40 25.45
N GLU A 27 -2.04 5.55 25.75
CA GLU A 27 -2.46 6.41 26.86
C GLU A 27 -3.94 6.77 26.74
N ARG A 28 -4.37 7.23 25.57
CA ARG A 28 -5.77 7.55 25.32
C ARG A 28 -6.70 6.35 25.47
N ALA A 29 -6.29 5.18 24.98
CA ALA A 29 -7.07 3.96 25.13
C ALA A 29 -7.21 3.53 26.60
N ALA A 30 -6.18 3.77 27.43
CA ALA A 30 -6.21 3.46 28.86
C ALA A 30 -7.18 4.38 29.60
N GLU A 31 -7.16 5.68 29.30
CA GLU A 31 -8.13 6.66 29.84
C GLU A 31 -9.58 6.29 29.51
N LEU A 32 -9.82 5.74 28.31
CA LEU A 32 -11.13 5.30 27.85
C LEU A 32 -11.52 3.91 28.38
N GLY A 33 -10.64 3.23 29.12
CA GLY A 33 -10.89 1.91 29.69
C GLY A 33 -10.93 0.78 28.65
N TYR A 34 -10.21 0.90 27.54
CA TYR A 34 -10.18 -0.12 26.50
C TYR A 34 -9.41 -1.35 26.98
N PRO A 35 -9.97 -2.58 26.83
CA PRO A 35 -9.27 -3.80 27.23
C PRO A 35 -8.20 -4.24 26.21
N ALA A 36 -8.28 -3.74 24.97
CA ALA A 36 -7.38 -4.05 23.88
C ALA A 36 -7.35 -2.88 22.89
N LEU A 37 -6.26 -2.79 22.11
CA LEU A 37 -6.09 -1.82 21.04
C LEU A 37 -5.31 -2.47 19.90
N ALA A 38 -5.71 -2.23 18.65
CA ALA A 38 -4.93 -2.63 17.48
C ALA A 38 -4.15 -1.47 16.87
N LEU A 39 -2.92 -1.75 16.46
CA LEU A 39 -2.12 -0.87 15.63
C LEU A 39 -1.96 -1.46 14.23
N VAL A 40 -2.42 -0.72 13.22
CA VAL A 40 -2.43 -1.08 11.79
C VAL A 40 -1.77 0.02 10.98
N ASP A 41 -0.44 0.12 11.09
CA ASP A 41 0.30 1.11 10.33
C ASP A 41 0.28 0.81 8.82
N ARG A 42 0.39 1.86 8.01
CA ARG A 42 0.36 1.78 6.56
C ARG A 42 1.60 1.09 6.01
N ASP A 43 1.39 -0.02 5.30
CA ASP A 43 2.43 -0.76 4.58
C ASP A 43 3.67 -1.04 5.44
N GLY A 44 3.48 -1.29 6.74
CA GLY A 44 4.58 -1.35 7.69
C GLY A 44 4.16 -1.78 9.09
N VAL A 45 5.14 -2.27 9.85
CA VAL A 45 5.01 -2.62 11.27
C VAL A 45 6.00 -1.84 12.13
N TYR A 46 6.40 -0.65 11.67
CA TYR A 46 7.47 0.15 12.28
C TYR A 46 7.11 0.64 13.69
N GLY A 47 5.84 0.99 13.92
CA GLY A 47 5.34 1.39 15.22
C GLY A 47 5.13 0.23 16.19
N ALA A 48 5.10 -1.02 15.70
CA ALA A 48 4.69 -2.19 16.49
C ALA A 48 5.53 -2.43 17.76
N PRO A 49 6.88 -2.33 17.77
CA PRO A 49 7.65 -2.55 18.99
C PRO A 49 7.38 -1.50 20.07
N ARG A 50 7.25 -0.22 19.66
CA ARG A 50 6.94 0.90 20.57
C ARG A 50 5.54 0.75 21.15
N PHE A 51 4.58 0.46 20.28
CA PHE A 51 3.20 0.18 20.64
C PHE A 51 3.08 -0.97 21.63
N HIS A 52 3.70 -2.12 21.32
CA HIS A 52 3.63 -3.32 22.14
C HIS A 52 4.15 -3.06 23.56
N LYS A 53 5.31 -2.39 23.66
CA LYS A 53 5.90 -2.02 24.96
C LYS A 53 4.99 -1.08 25.76
N ALA A 54 4.42 -0.06 25.11
CA ALA A 54 3.52 0.89 25.76
C ALA A 54 2.23 0.21 26.23
N ALA A 55 1.60 -0.61 25.39
CA ALA A 55 0.35 -1.30 25.70
C ALA A 55 0.49 -2.23 26.91
N LEU A 56 1.58 -3.01 26.96
CA LEU A 56 1.88 -3.87 28.11
C LEU A 56 2.04 -3.06 29.41
N ALA A 57 2.74 -1.92 29.35
CA ALA A 57 2.92 -1.04 30.51
C ALA A 57 1.59 -0.44 31.01
N ALA A 58 0.64 -0.19 30.10
CA ALA A 58 -0.69 0.34 30.41
C ALA A 58 -1.73 -0.75 30.73
N GLY A 59 -1.36 -2.04 30.71
CA GLY A 59 -2.30 -3.15 30.94
C GLY A 59 -3.31 -3.38 29.81
N ILE A 60 -3.06 -2.83 28.62
CA ILE A 60 -3.90 -3.00 27.43
C ILE A 60 -3.35 -4.17 26.61
N ARG A 61 -4.22 -5.04 26.11
CA ARG A 61 -3.82 -6.10 25.18
C ARG A 61 -3.45 -5.49 23.80
N PRO A 62 -2.19 -5.56 23.35
CA PRO A 62 -1.82 -5.08 22.03
C PRO A 62 -2.25 -6.10 20.95
N ILE A 63 -2.82 -5.59 19.87
CA ILE A 63 -3.07 -6.35 18.64
C ILE A 63 -2.23 -5.70 17.53
N ILE A 64 -1.36 -6.48 16.89
CA ILE A 64 -0.45 -5.97 15.85
C ILE A 64 -1.04 -6.28 14.49
N GLY A 65 -0.96 -5.33 13.57
CA GLY A 65 -1.39 -5.49 12.20
C GLY A 65 -0.71 -4.48 11.27
N ALA A 66 -1.21 -4.42 10.05
CA ALA A 66 -0.87 -3.37 9.08
C ALA A 66 -2.05 -3.14 8.15
N GLU A 67 -2.12 -1.94 7.59
CA GLU A 67 -3.00 -1.65 6.46
C GLU A 67 -2.20 -1.84 5.16
N LEU A 68 -2.48 -2.91 4.43
CA LEU A 68 -1.76 -3.27 3.21
C LEU A 68 -2.36 -2.60 1.98
N THR A 69 -1.52 -1.99 1.14
CA THR A 69 -1.92 -1.53 -0.19
C THR A 69 -2.02 -2.71 -1.14
N ILE A 70 -3.22 -2.99 -1.63
CA ILE A 70 -3.48 -4.05 -2.62
C ILE A 70 -3.71 -3.42 -3.99
N ALA A 71 -3.09 -4.01 -5.00
CA ALA A 71 -3.22 -3.62 -6.38
C ALA A 71 -4.63 -3.97 -6.91
N GLY A 72 -5.25 -3.05 -7.64
CA GLY A 72 -6.60 -3.18 -8.19
C GLY A 72 -6.63 -3.96 -9.51
N PRO A 73 -7.83 -4.30 -10.01
CA PRO A 73 -8.03 -5.33 -11.03
C PRO A 73 -7.38 -5.07 -12.40
N SER A 74 -6.99 -3.84 -12.78
CA SER A 74 -6.30 -3.58 -14.06
C SER A 74 -4.78 -3.41 -13.93
N SER A 75 -4.24 -3.37 -12.71
CA SER A 75 -2.79 -3.35 -12.48
C SER A 75 -2.10 -4.70 -12.81
N PHE A 76 -2.91 -5.75 -13.04
CA PHE A 76 -2.45 -7.13 -13.29
C PHE A 76 -1.70 -7.32 -14.62
N THR A 77 -1.79 -6.40 -15.58
CA THR A 77 -1.23 -6.60 -16.93
C THR A 77 0.19 -6.05 -17.14
N ARG A 78 0.71 -5.14 -16.31
CA ARG A 78 1.96 -4.43 -16.67
C ARG A 78 3.27 -5.18 -16.35
N GLY A 79 3.22 -6.23 -15.52
CA GLY A 79 4.43 -6.94 -15.07
C GLY A 79 4.88 -8.12 -15.94
N ARG A 80 4.00 -8.69 -16.78
CA ARG A 80 4.33 -9.86 -17.62
C ARG A 80 4.75 -9.49 -19.06
N GLU A 81 4.34 -8.33 -19.56
CA GLU A 81 4.66 -7.89 -20.92
C GLU A 81 6.05 -7.25 -21.04
N SER A 82 6.52 -6.56 -19.99
CA SER A 82 7.83 -5.86 -20.02
C SER A 82 9.04 -6.80 -20.09
N ARG A 83 8.88 -8.09 -19.77
CA ARG A 83 9.95 -9.10 -19.93
C ARG A 83 9.96 -9.73 -21.33
N LEU A 84 8.81 -9.82 -22.00
CA LEU A 84 8.70 -10.39 -23.35
C LEU A 84 9.08 -9.38 -24.44
N GLU A 85 8.80 -8.08 -24.24
CA GLU A 85 9.20 -7.04 -25.19
C GLU A 85 10.71 -6.74 -25.16
N ALA A 86 11.37 -6.92 -24.00
CA ALA A 86 12.81 -6.69 -23.85
C ALA A 86 13.69 -7.80 -24.45
N GLU A 87 13.13 -8.98 -24.75
CA GLU A 87 13.83 -10.11 -25.37
C GLU A 87 13.54 -10.25 -26.88
N GLY A 88 12.44 -9.69 -27.38
CA GLY A 88 12.03 -9.77 -28.79
C GLY A 88 12.71 -8.78 -29.75
N GLN A 89 13.43 -7.76 -29.26
CA GLN A 89 14.00 -6.68 -30.09
C GLN A 89 15.53 -6.76 -30.27
N ARG A 90 16.14 -7.91 -29.96
CA ARG A 90 17.55 -8.22 -30.29
C ARG A 90 17.62 -9.23 -31.43
N SER A 91 17.05 -8.89 -32.58
CA SER A 91 17.32 -9.60 -33.84
C SER A 91 16.79 -8.75 -34.99
N CYS A 92 17.59 -8.64 -36.06
CA CYS A 92 17.33 -8.01 -37.36
C CYS A 92 17.19 -6.47 -37.42
N ALA A 93 18.29 -5.79 -37.75
CA ALA A 93 18.43 -5.12 -39.06
C ALA A 93 19.72 -4.29 -39.09
N SER A 94 20.66 -4.78 -39.88
CA SER A 94 21.81 -4.08 -40.43
C SER A 94 21.42 -2.96 -41.40
N ALA A 95 22.40 -2.08 -41.62
CA ALA A 95 22.67 -1.29 -42.83
C ALA A 95 22.05 0.12 -42.95
N GLY A 96 22.95 1.11 -42.89
CA GLY A 96 23.01 2.19 -43.88
C GLY A 96 22.63 3.60 -43.40
N GLY A 97 23.53 4.56 -43.62
CA GLY A 97 23.16 5.95 -43.91
C GLY A 97 23.77 7.04 -43.01
N TRP A 98 24.90 7.60 -43.47
CA TRP A 98 25.46 8.88 -43.01
C TRP A 98 24.69 10.08 -43.61
N GLY A 99 24.44 11.15 -42.84
CA GLY A 99 24.01 12.48 -43.32
C GLY A 99 23.70 13.48 -42.17
N PRO A 100 23.90 14.81 -42.33
CA PRO A 100 24.73 15.60 -41.40
C PRO A 100 23.95 16.70 -40.60
N PRO A 101 24.58 17.79 -40.08
CA PRO A 101 24.50 18.23 -38.68
C PRO A 101 23.39 19.26 -38.39
N ARG A 102 23.10 19.46 -37.09
CA ARG A 102 22.17 20.46 -36.57
C ARG A 102 22.79 21.86 -36.52
N ASP A 103 22.11 22.81 -37.13
CA ASP A 103 22.34 24.24 -36.97
C ASP A 103 21.24 24.86 -36.11
N LYS A 104 21.60 25.94 -35.42
CA LYS A 104 20.84 26.63 -34.38
C LYS A 104 19.81 27.62 -34.95
N GLU A 105 18.88 27.98 -34.06
CA GLU A 105 18.24 29.30 -33.89
C GLU A 105 16.85 29.60 -34.50
N SER A 106 15.91 29.75 -33.55
CA SER A 106 15.03 30.91 -33.29
C SER A 106 13.79 31.24 -34.15
N ARG A 107 12.74 31.63 -33.39
CA ARG A 107 11.61 32.55 -33.67
C ARG A 107 10.19 31.97 -33.86
N GLU A 108 9.47 32.00 -32.73
CA GLU A 108 8.17 32.64 -32.44
C GLU A 108 6.97 32.62 -33.41
N SER A 109 5.83 32.20 -32.80
CA SER A 109 4.43 32.54 -33.07
C SER A 109 3.82 31.96 -34.36
N THR A 110 2.57 31.52 -34.42
CA THR A 110 1.36 32.16 -33.90
C THR A 110 0.18 31.14 -33.84
N LEU A 111 -0.79 31.43 -32.95
CA LEU A 111 -2.23 31.09 -33.02
C LEU A 111 -2.72 29.69 -32.60
N GLU A 112 -3.26 29.69 -31.38
CA GLU A 112 -4.49 29.08 -30.86
C GLU A 112 -5.27 28.06 -31.71
N ALA A 113 -5.52 26.90 -31.10
CA ALA A 113 -6.81 26.23 -31.19
C ALA A 113 -7.07 25.43 -29.90
N GLU A 114 -8.30 25.55 -29.44
CA GLU A 114 -8.81 25.11 -28.15
C GLU A 114 -8.73 23.59 -27.96
N GLY A 115 -8.43 23.17 -26.73
CA GLY A 115 -8.46 21.78 -26.31
C GLY A 115 -8.58 21.71 -24.79
N VAL A 116 -9.77 21.31 -24.34
CA VAL A 116 -10.23 21.20 -22.95
C VAL A 116 -9.13 20.62 -22.05
N ARG A 117 -8.46 21.50 -21.28
CA ARG A 117 -7.58 21.10 -20.19
C ARG A 117 -8.46 20.61 -19.04
N SER A 118 -8.61 19.29 -18.92
CA SER A 118 -9.13 18.70 -17.68
C SER A 118 -8.21 19.14 -16.55
N SER A 119 -8.78 19.89 -15.62
CA SER A 119 -8.14 20.43 -14.43
C SER A 119 -7.19 19.42 -13.78
N ALA A 120 -5.89 19.73 -13.83
CA ALA A 120 -4.92 19.25 -12.88
C ALA A 120 -5.42 19.67 -11.49
N SER A 121 -5.96 18.73 -10.72
CA SER A 121 -6.33 18.96 -9.33
C SER A 121 -5.05 19.13 -8.52
N ALA A 122 -4.73 20.39 -8.27
CA ALA A 122 -4.09 20.95 -7.09
C ALA A 122 -3.44 19.95 -6.09
N GLY A 123 -2.10 20.02 -6.01
CA GLY A 123 -1.44 20.37 -4.75
C GLY A 123 -1.51 19.39 -3.56
N GLY A 124 -1.67 18.09 -3.78
CA GLY A 124 -1.47 17.10 -2.71
C GLY A 124 0.01 16.76 -2.53
N TRP A 125 0.62 17.09 -1.38
CA TRP A 125 1.88 16.46 -0.96
C TRP A 125 1.60 14.99 -0.63
N GLY A 126 1.85 14.11 -1.60
CA GLY A 126 1.72 12.66 -1.48
C GLY A 126 2.08 11.97 -2.80
N PRO A 127 2.60 10.73 -2.78
CA PRO A 127 2.86 9.99 -4.01
C PRO A 127 1.56 9.85 -4.82
N PRO A 128 1.62 9.87 -6.16
CA PRO A 128 0.44 9.72 -7.00
C PRO A 128 -0.20 8.36 -6.70
N ARG A 129 -1.39 8.37 -6.10
CA ARG A 129 -2.21 7.15 -5.96
C ARG A 129 -2.49 6.64 -7.38
N SER A 130 -2.02 5.45 -7.71
CA SER A 130 -2.54 4.75 -8.89
C SER A 130 -4.05 4.63 -8.68
N LYS A 131 -4.84 4.94 -9.73
CA LYS A 131 -6.31 5.02 -9.70
C LYS A 131 -7.01 3.70 -9.30
N GLU A 132 -6.25 2.67 -8.95
CA GLU A 132 -6.67 1.30 -8.78
C GLU A 132 -5.85 0.60 -7.68
N SER A 133 -5.84 1.13 -6.47
CA SER A 133 -5.36 0.37 -5.30
C SER A 133 -6.35 0.54 -4.16
N TRP A 134 -6.47 -0.49 -3.34
CA TRP A 134 -7.37 -0.51 -2.19
C TRP A 134 -6.64 -1.01 -0.95
N LEU A 135 -7.25 -0.81 0.22
CA LEU A 135 -6.61 -0.98 1.52
C LEU A 135 -7.15 -2.21 2.22
N LEU A 136 -6.26 -3.10 2.63
CA LEU A 136 -6.59 -4.32 3.36
C LEU A 136 -5.99 -4.26 4.76
N PRO A 137 -6.77 -3.87 5.78
CA PRO A 137 -6.36 -4.03 7.16
C PRO A 137 -6.23 -5.50 7.51
N VAL A 138 -5.06 -5.90 8.00
CA VAL A 138 -4.78 -7.25 8.47
C VAL A 138 -4.23 -7.23 9.89
N LEU A 139 -4.70 -8.15 10.72
CA LEU A 139 -4.29 -8.33 12.10
C LEU A 139 -3.57 -9.66 12.25
N CYS A 140 -2.53 -9.71 13.08
CA CYS A 140 -1.79 -10.92 13.41
C CYS A 140 -2.49 -11.66 14.55
N GLU A 141 -3.02 -12.84 14.26
CA GLU A 141 -3.56 -13.76 15.28
C GLU A 141 -2.44 -14.58 15.95
N SER A 142 -1.32 -14.81 15.24
CA SER A 142 -0.23 -15.65 15.72
C SER A 142 1.16 -15.09 15.38
N GLN A 143 2.19 -15.69 15.97
CA GLN A 143 3.59 -15.41 15.61
C GLN A 143 3.89 -15.76 14.14
N GLU A 144 3.24 -16.80 13.61
CA GLU A 144 3.31 -17.13 12.19
C GLU A 144 2.71 -16.02 11.32
N GLY A 145 1.54 -15.50 11.72
CA GLY A 145 0.93 -14.33 11.09
C GLY A 145 1.87 -13.13 11.04
N TYR A 146 2.51 -12.78 12.16
CA TYR A 146 3.47 -11.67 12.19
C TYR A 146 4.67 -11.90 11.24
N ARG A 147 5.19 -13.14 11.16
CA ARG A 147 6.26 -13.49 10.21
C ARG A 147 5.79 -13.35 8.77
N ASN A 148 4.59 -13.82 8.46
CA ASN A 148 4.02 -13.75 7.13
C ASN A 148 3.74 -12.29 6.72
N LEU A 149 3.15 -11.50 7.60
CA LEU A 149 2.95 -10.05 7.39
C LEU A 149 4.27 -9.34 7.10
N SER A 150 5.29 -9.61 7.90
CA SER A 150 6.62 -9.02 7.72
C SER A 150 7.24 -9.39 6.37
N ARG A 151 7.05 -10.63 5.92
CA ARG A 151 7.49 -11.10 4.58
C ARG A 151 6.74 -10.39 3.46
N LEU A 152 5.42 -10.31 3.52
CA LEU A 152 4.59 -9.61 2.54
C LEU A 152 5.04 -8.15 2.37
N ILE A 153 5.16 -7.43 3.48
CA ILE A 153 5.60 -6.03 3.50
C ILE A 153 7.02 -5.88 2.92
N THR A 154 7.92 -6.80 3.27
CA THR A 154 9.30 -6.78 2.76
C THR A 154 9.35 -7.03 1.27
N THR A 155 8.67 -8.06 0.77
CA THR A 155 8.59 -8.41 -0.65
C THR A 155 8.00 -7.27 -1.47
N MET A 156 6.94 -6.62 -0.98
CA MET A 156 6.36 -5.44 -1.59
C MET A 156 7.36 -4.28 -1.69
N LYS A 157 8.04 -3.94 -0.59
CA LYS A 157 8.99 -2.81 -0.56
C LYS A 157 10.26 -3.04 -1.37
N LEU A 158 10.68 -4.28 -1.55
CA LEU A 158 11.87 -4.60 -2.35
C LEU A 158 11.64 -4.50 -3.87
N ARG A 159 10.38 -4.60 -4.32
CA ARG A 159 10.04 -4.57 -5.76
C ARG A 159 9.71 -3.18 -6.28
N ALA A 160 9.29 -2.27 -5.42
CA ALA A 160 8.80 -0.95 -5.82
C ALA A 160 9.68 0.19 -5.29
N PRO A 161 9.71 1.33 -5.99
CA PRO A 161 10.22 2.58 -5.42
C PRO A 161 9.52 2.92 -4.10
N LYS A 162 10.20 3.68 -3.25
CA LYS A 162 9.67 4.08 -1.95
C LYS A 162 8.37 4.86 -2.12
N GLY A 163 7.28 4.34 -1.54
CA GLY A 163 5.96 4.98 -1.57
C GLY A 163 5.03 4.51 -2.70
N GLU A 164 5.47 3.57 -3.54
CA GLU A 164 4.70 3.06 -4.69
C GLU A 164 4.41 1.56 -4.61
N GLY A 165 4.77 0.90 -3.50
CA GLY A 165 4.54 -0.53 -3.31
C GLY A 165 3.08 -0.88 -3.17
N ALA A 166 2.62 -1.86 -3.95
CA ALA A 166 1.32 -2.53 -3.79
C ALA A 166 1.50 -4.04 -3.94
N LEU A 167 0.71 -4.81 -3.20
CA LEU A 167 0.67 -6.27 -3.28
C LEU A 167 -0.33 -6.72 -4.34
N GLY A 168 0.06 -7.67 -5.17
CA GLY A 168 -0.89 -8.51 -5.92
C GLY A 168 -1.61 -9.46 -4.98
N LEU A 169 -2.81 -9.92 -5.36
CA LEU A 169 -3.57 -10.89 -4.57
C LEU A 169 -2.91 -12.27 -4.55
N GLU A 170 -2.26 -12.64 -5.64
CA GLU A 170 -1.46 -13.86 -5.78
C GLU A 170 -0.32 -13.93 -4.77
N GLU A 171 0.14 -12.79 -4.26
CA GLU A 171 1.23 -12.75 -3.29
C GLU A 171 0.78 -13.08 -1.87
N LEU A 172 -0.52 -12.99 -1.62
CA LEU A 172 -1.10 -13.41 -0.35
C LEU A 172 -1.13 -14.94 -0.24
N GLU A 173 -1.10 -15.65 -1.37
CA GLU A 173 -1.20 -17.11 -1.41
C GLU A 173 -0.06 -17.77 -0.62
N GLY A 174 -0.43 -18.62 0.33
CA GLY A 174 0.51 -19.31 1.22
C GLY A 174 1.15 -18.44 2.32
N LEU A 175 0.82 -17.15 2.40
CA LEU A 175 1.28 -16.21 3.44
C LEU A 175 0.13 -15.65 4.28
N THR A 176 -1.04 -16.27 4.24
CA THR A 176 -2.26 -15.82 4.93
C THR A 176 -2.48 -16.48 6.28
N ARG A 177 -1.76 -17.57 6.57
CA ARG A 177 -1.87 -18.28 7.84
C ARG A 177 -1.54 -17.38 9.03
N GLY A 178 -2.42 -17.37 10.02
CA GLY A 178 -2.29 -16.53 11.22
C GLY A 178 -2.60 -15.05 11.00
N LEU A 179 -3.16 -14.67 9.84
CA LEU A 179 -3.63 -13.32 9.54
C LEU A 179 -5.16 -13.28 9.53
N VAL A 180 -5.72 -12.22 10.11
CA VAL A 180 -7.14 -11.91 10.12
C VAL A 180 -7.35 -10.61 9.36
N ALA A 181 -7.99 -10.70 8.21
CA ALA A 181 -8.36 -9.52 7.42
C ALA A 181 -9.65 -8.89 7.95
N VAL A 182 -9.65 -7.56 8.13
CA VAL A 182 -10.85 -6.80 8.48
C VAL A 182 -11.38 -6.13 7.20
N VAL A 183 -12.45 -6.69 6.67
CA VAL A 183 -13.03 -6.26 5.39
C VAL A 183 -14.09 -5.19 5.64
N GLY A 184 -13.80 -3.95 5.23
CA GLY A 184 -14.76 -2.84 5.24
C GLY A 184 -15.54 -2.70 3.94
N ARG A 185 -16.49 -1.74 3.90
CA ARG A 185 -17.31 -1.46 2.70
C ARG A 185 -16.48 -1.12 1.46
N ALA A 186 -15.29 -0.53 1.65
CA ALA A 186 -14.36 -0.21 0.57
C ALA A 186 -13.94 -1.44 -0.25
N VAL A 187 -13.88 -2.63 0.36
CA VAL A 187 -13.60 -3.90 -0.35
C VAL A 187 -14.82 -4.40 -1.12
N LEU A 188 -16.03 -4.09 -0.64
CA LEU A 188 -17.29 -4.48 -1.28
C LEU A 188 -17.61 -3.63 -2.53
N ASP A 189 -17.13 -2.38 -2.58
CA ASP A 189 -17.24 -1.52 -3.77
C ASP A 189 -16.24 -1.92 -4.88
N VAL A 190 -15.21 -2.71 -4.55
CA VAL A 190 -14.32 -3.32 -5.55
C VAL A 190 -15.01 -4.59 -6.05
N GLY A 191 -15.83 -4.44 -7.10
CA GLY A 191 -16.81 -5.44 -7.57
C GLY A 191 -16.28 -6.79 -8.07
N ARG A 192 -15.23 -7.39 -7.48
CA ARG A 192 -14.74 -8.72 -7.90
C ARG A 192 -13.77 -9.46 -6.96
N TYR A 193 -13.74 -9.18 -5.65
CA TYR A 193 -12.93 -9.99 -4.73
C TYR A 193 -13.84 -10.68 -3.72
N GLY A 194 -14.01 -11.99 -3.90
CA GLY A 194 -14.97 -12.81 -3.18
C GLY A 194 -14.88 -12.60 -1.67
N VAL A 195 -16.01 -12.26 -1.06
CA VAL A 195 -16.17 -12.20 0.39
C VAL A 195 -16.24 -13.64 0.89
N GLY A 196 -15.09 -14.19 1.28
CA GLY A 196 -14.99 -15.55 1.78
C GLY A 196 -13.85 -15.64 2.78
N GLY A 197 -14.19 -15.81 4.05
CA GLY A 197 -13.22 -16.03 5.12
C GLY A 197 -12.28 -17.21 4.83
N GLN A 198 -11.09 -17.10 5.42
CA GLN A 198 -9.94 -18.02 5.31
C GLN A 198 -9.39 -18.18 3.88
N LEU A 199 -8.26 -17.50 3.65
CA LEU A 199 -7.44 -17.58 2.43
C LEU A 199 -6.56 -18.85 2.36
N ASP A 200 -6.86 -19.90 3.13
CA ASP A 200 -6.17 -21.20 3.03
C ASP A 200 -7.24 -22.30 2.80
N ARG A 201 -7.12 -23.05 1.69
CA ARG A 201 -7.67 -24.41 1.55
C ARG A 201 -6.53 -25.41 1.59
#